data_AF-A0A345YTQ2-F1
#
_entry.id   AF-A0A345YTQ2-F1
#
_cell.length_a   1.000
_cell.length_b   1.000
_cell.length_c   1.000
_cell.angle_alpha   90.00
_cell.angle_beta   90.00
_cell.angle_gamma   90.00
#
_symmetry.space_group_name_H-M   'P 1'
#
loop_
_entity.id
_entity.type
_entity.pdbx_description
1 polymer ?
#
loop_
_entity_poly.entity_id
_entity_poly.type
_entity_poly.pdbx_seq_one_letter_code
_entity_poly.pdbx_strand_id
1 'polypeptide(L)'
;MTNGFRDAGLLADEDAEWVRRQNAHGNRSYTDPSTVVADCYNATVNPGARSWFKGDAFNLVLMARRYTRLLDRYEVPWVELRTERPGRIVYEDPVQVVAVPFTHEVDWPLRGPSASS
;
A
#
# COMPACT_ATOMS: atom_id res chain seq x y z
N MET A 1 4.78 1.46 -3.99
CA MET A 1 5.44 1.71 -5.30
C MET A 1 6.51 2.78 -5.10
N THR A 2 7.72 2.51 -5.59
CA THR A 2 8.96 3.25 -5.28
C THR A 2 9.09 4.55 -6.09
N ASN A 3 8.27 5.56 -5.78
CA ASN A 3 8.20 6.81 -6.58
C ASN A 3 9.21 7.89 -6.11
N GLY A 4 10.50 7.54 -5.96
CA GLY A 4 11.51 8.54 -5.59
C GLY A 4 12.95 8.25 -5.99
N PHE A 5 13.33 7.00 -6.28
CA PHE A 5 14.74 6.64 -6.47
C PHE A 5 15.16 6.30 -7.91
N ARG A 6 14.22 6.19 -8.85
CA ARG A 6 14.58 5.90 -10.24
C ARG A 6 15.33 7.04 -10.93
N ASP A 7 15.16 8.29 -10.50
CA ASP A 7 15.68 9.47 -11.22
C ASP A 7 17.01 10.01 -10.70
N ALA A 8 17.54 9.51 -9.58
CA ALA A 8 18.79 10.06 -9.00
C ALA A 8 20.06 9.29 -9.39
N GLY A 9 19.96 8.15 -10.08
CA GLY A 9 21.14 7.32 -10.43
C GLY A 9 21.90 6.78 -9.21
N LEU A 10 21.27 6.76 -8.03
CA LEU A 10 21.93 6.45 -6.74
C LEU A 10 21.99 4.96 -6.41
N LEU A 11 21.29 4.09 -7.15
CA LEU A 11 21.35 2.64 -6.92
C LEU A 11 22.56 2.05 -7.63
N ALA A 12 23.33 1.21 -6.92
CA ALA A 12 24.29 0.31 -7.55
C ALA A 12 23.58 -0.60 -8.58
N ASP A 13 24.28 -0.98 -9.65
CA ASP A 13 23.69 -1.73 -10.76
C ASP A 13 23.01 -3.03 -10.33
N GLU A 14 23.61 -3.75 -9.38
CA GLU A 14 23.05 -4.98 -8.82
C GLU A 14 21.72 -4.72 -8.10
N ASP A 15 21.63 -3.63 -7.33
CA ASP A 15 20.40 -3.25 -6.65
C ASP A 15 19.33 -2.79 -7.62
N ALA A 16 19.72 -2.06 -8.67
CA ALA A 16 18.80 -1.67 -9.73
C ALA A 16 18.24 -2.90 -10.46
N GLU A 17 19.05 -3.92 -10.74
CA GLU A 17 18.59 -5.18 -11.32
C GLU A 17 17.68 -5.95 -10.37
N TRP A 18 18.06 -6.04 -9.09
CA TRP A 18 17.25 -6.67 -8.07
C TRP A 18 15.87 -6.02 -7.96
N VAL A 19 15.79 -4.69 -7.91
CA VAL A 19 14.53 -3.92 -7.89
C VAL A 19 13.69 -4.22 -9.12
N ARG A 20 14.29 -4.25 -10.32
CA ARG A 20 13.57 -4.59 -11.56
C ARG A 20 12.95 -5.99 -11.48
N ARG A 21 13.71 -6.99 -11.02
CA ARG A 21 13.25 -8.37 -10.88
C ARG A 21 12.14 -8.51 -9.84
N GLN A 22 12.28 -7.88 -8.67
CA GLN A 22 11.24 -7.94 -7.63
C GLN A 22 9.95 -7.24 -8.07
N ASN A 23 10.05 -6.07 -8.74
CA ASN A 23 8.87 -5.39 -9.29
C ASN A 23 8.17 -6.24 -10.35
N ALA A 24 8.92 -6.87 -11.27
CA ALA A 24 8.35 -7.76 -12.29
C ALA A 24 7.66 -8.98 -11.68
N HIS A 25 8.24 -9.55 -10.61
CA HIS A 25 7.59 -10.62 -9.85
C HIS A 25 6.30 -10.12 -9.19
N GLY A 26 6.34 -8.98 -8.50
CA GLY A 26 5.18 -8.37 -7.85
C GLY A 26 4.03 -8.12 -8.82
N ASN A 27 4.30 -7.49 -9.96
CA ASN A 27 3.29 -7.19 -10.99
C ASN A 27 2.66 -8.45 -11.59
N ARG A 28 3.37 -9.58 -11.59
CA ARG A 28 2.83 -10.88 -12.04
C ARG A 28 2.05 -11.61 -10.97
N SER A 29 2.43 -11.43 -9.70
CA SER A 29 1.91 -12.20 -8.57
C SER A 29 0.74 -11.54 -7.87
N TYR A 30 0.61 -10.22 -7.98
CA TYR A 30 -0.40 -9.45 -7.27
C TYR A 30 -1.19 -8.57 -8.24
N THR A 31 -2.51 -8.50 -8.00
CA THR A 31 -3.40 -7.66 -8.78
C THR A 31 -3.04 -6.19 -8.58
N ASP A 32 -3.01 -5.45 -9.68
CA ASP A 32 -3.01 -3.99 -9.64
C ASP A 32 -4.45 -3.51 -9.34
N PRO A 33 -4.72 -2.88 -8.18
CA PRO A 33 -6.06 -2.44 -7.83
C PRO A 33 -6.70 -1.53 -8.88
N SER A 34 -5.90 -0.73 -9.60
CA SER A 34 -6.39 0.21 -10.62
C SER A 34 -6.94 -0.50 -11.87
N THR A 35 -6.58 -1.77 -12.08
CA THR A 35 -7.14 -2.58 -13.17
C THR A 35 -8.52 -3.16 -12.84
N VAL A 36 -8.90 -3.18 -11.55
CA VAL A 36 -10.20 -3.66 -11.08
C VAL A 36 -11.12 -2.49 -10.74
N VAL A 37 -10.60 -1.49 -10.01
CA VAL A 37 -11.31 -0.28 -9.60
C VAL A 37 -10.48 0.92 -10.04
N ALA A 38 -10.78 1.44 -11.22
CA ALA A 38 -9.97 2.47 -11.89
C ALA A 38 -9.78 3.76 -11.07
N ASP A 39 -10.73 4.12 -10.22
CA ASP A 39 -10.72 5.33 -9.40
C ASP A 39 -10.25 5.10 -7.95
N CYS A 40 -9.77 3.90 -7.59
CA CYS A 40 -9.38 3.59 -6.21
C CYS A 40 -8.28 4.51 -5.64
N TYR A 41 -7.43 5.08 -6.50
CA TYR A 41 -6.41 6.09 -6.14
C TYR A 41 -6.70 7.50 -6.67
N ASN A 42 -7.88 7.73 -7.26
CA ASN A 42 -8.22 9.06 -7.77
C ASN A 42 -8.27 10.06 -6.61
N ALA A 43 -7.40 11.07 -6.60
CA ALA A 43 -7.28 12.00 -5.48
C ALA A 43 -8.51 12.91 -5.26
N THR A 44 -9.33 13.09 -6.30
CA THR A 44 -10.59 13.86 -6.20
C THR A 44 -11.72 13.02 -5.59
N VAL A 45 -11.79 11.74 -5.96
CA VAL A 45 -12.85 10.81 -5.49
C VAL A 45 -12.48 10.17 -4.15
N ASN A 46 -11.22 9.82 -3.97
CA ASN A 46 -10.67 9.06 -2.87
C ASN A 46 -9.40 9.77 -2.31
N PRO A 47 -9.57 10.96 -1.70
CA PRO A 47 -8.45 11.77 -1.23
C PRO A 47 -7.60 11.04 -0.18
N GLY A 48 -6.30 10.93 -0.43
CA GLY A 48 -5.38 10.24 0.48
C GLY A 48 -5.46 8.71 0.46
N ALA A 49 -6.16 8.12 -0.52
CA ALA A 49 -6.19 6.67 -0.69
C ALA A 49 -4.79 6.06 -0.77
N ARG A 50 -4.58 4.99 0.01
CA ARG A 50 -3.31 4.28 0.10
C ARG A 50 -3.52 2.78 0.20
N SER A 51 -2.60 2.03 -0.38
CA SER A 51 -2.60 0.57 -0.27
C SER A 51 -2.09 0.15 1.11
N TRP A 52 -2.67 -0.92 1.64
CA TRP A 52 -2.25 -1.62 2.83
C TRP A 52 -2.17 -3.12 2.52
N PHE A 53 -1.21 -3.81 3.12
CA PHE A 53 -1.15 -5.26 3.06
C PHE A 53 -1.88 -5.86 4.26
N LYS A 54 -2.62 -6.94 4.04
CA LYS A 54 -3.23 -7.70 5.12
C LYS A 54 -2.14 -8.37 5.96
N GLY A 55 -2.35 -8.47 7.27
CA GLY A 55 -1.33 -8.97 8.20
C GLY A 55 -0.96 -10.44 7.98
N ASP A 56 -1.88 -11.22 7.42
CA ASP A 56 -1.75 -12.64 7.07
C ASP A 56 -1.21 -12.86 5.64
N ALA A 57 -1.01 -11.81 4.86
CA ALA A 57 -0.39 -11.86 3.53
C ALA A 57 1.13 -12.04 3.63
N PHE A 58 1.58 -13.13 4.26
CA PHE A 58 2.97 -13.37 4.65
C PHE A 58 3.98 -13.15 3.51
N ASN A 59 3.68 -13.65 2.31
CA ASN A 59 4.57 -13.51 1.15
C ASN A 59 4.72 -12.05 0.70
N LEU A 60 3.63 -11.29 0.70
CA LEU A 60 3.63 -9.87 0.29
C LEU A 60 4.30 -8.99 1.34
N VAL A 61 4.02 -9.24 2.63
CA VAL A 61 4.70 -8.56 3.75
C VAL A 61 6.20 -8.87 3.76
N LEU A 62 6.59 -10.12 3.52
CA LEU A 62 8.00 -10.50 3.42
C LEU A 62 8.68 -9.83 2.23
N MET A 63 7.99 -9.71 1.08
CA MET A 63 8.50 -8.97 -0.07
C MET A 63 8.74 -7.51 0.30
N ALA A 64 7.79 -6.85 0.96
CA ALA A 64 7.93 -5.46 1.42
C ALA A 64 9.12 -5.28 2.37
N ARG A 65 9.33 -6.20 3.31
CA ARG A 65 10.49 -6.20 4.23
C ARG A 65 11.84 -6.34 3.52
N ARG A 66 11.89 -6.89 2.30
CA ARG A 66 13.14 -6.90 1.52
C ARG A 66 13.47 -5.51 0.97
N TYR A 67 12.45 -4.74 0.60
CA TYR A 67 12.66 -3.35 0.18
C TYR A 67 13.11 -2.47 1.36
N THR A 68 12.64 -2.70 2.58
CA THR A 68 13.10 -1.89 3.73
C THR A 68 14.60 -2.06 3.98
N ARG A 69 15.14 -3.28 3.82
CA ARG A 69 16.59 -3.52 3.89
C ARG A 69 17.38 -2.80 2.79
N LEU A 70 16.77 -2.66 1.61
CA LEU A 70 17.35 -1.85 0.54
C LEU A 70 17.35 -0.37 0.95
N LEU A 71 16.23 0.14 1.47
CA LEU A 71 16.14 1.51 1.97
C LEU A 71 17.17 1.79 3.07
N ASP A 72 17.35 0.87 4.02
CA ASP A 72 18.36 0.98 5.08
C ASP A 72 19.79 1.13 4.51
N ARG A 73 20.14 0.38 3.46
CA ARG A 73 21.47 0.44 2.82
C ARG A 73 21.79 1.79 2.21
N TYR A 74 20.76 2.47 1.67
CA TYR A 74 20.89 3.79 1.09
C TYR A 74 20.53 4.90 2.08
N GLU A 75 20.45 4.57 3.38
CA GLU A 75 20.11 5.50 4.46
C GLU A 75 18.81 6.28 4.21
N VAL A 76 17.86 5.63 3.53
CA VAL A 76 16.55 6.19 3.22
C VAL A 76 15.62 5.92 4.39
N PRO A 77 15.13 6.96 5.09
CA PRO A 77 14.27 6.77 6.24
C PRO A 77 12.92 6.18 5.84
N TRP A 78 12.43 5.24 6.63
CA TRP A 78 11.12 4.62 6.48
C TRP A 78 10.52 4.28 7.85
N VAL A 79 9.20 4.11 7.89
CA VAL A 79 8.46 3.67 9.08
C VAL A 79 7.45 2.59 8.72
N GLU A 80 7.27 1.59 9.59
CA GLU A 80 6.17 0.62 9.47
C GLU A 80 4.91 1.21 10.11
N LEU A 81 3.80 1.22 9.36
CA LEU A 81 2.48 1.56 9.90
C LEU A 81 1.62 0.31 9.96
N ARG A 82 1.00 0.07 11.12
CA ARG A 82 0.07 -1.05 11.35
C ARG A 82 -1.23 -0.48 11.89
N THR A 83 -2.36 -0.97 11.39
CA THR A 83 -3.69 -0.55 11.85
C THR A 83 -4.71 -1.62 11.53
N GLU A 84 -5.72 -1.75 12.38
CA GLU A 84 -6.94 -2.53 12.09
C GLU A 84 -8.03 -1.66 11.43
N ARG A 85 -7.79 -0.35 11.38
CA ARG A 85 -8.73 0.67 10.87
C ARG A 85 -8.01 1.54 9.84
N PRO A 86 -7.74 1.02 8.62
CA PRO A 86 -6.99 1.74 7.59
C PRO A 86 -7.80 2.88 6.96
N GLY A 87 -9.11 2.94 7.20
CA GLY A 87 -10.02 3.92 6.61
C GLY A 87 -11.23 3.27 5.96
N ARG A 88 -11.91 4.03 5.09
CA ARG A 88 -12.96 3.51 4.19
C ARG A 88 -12.31 2.71 3.07
N ILE A 89 -12.61 1.42 2.99
CA ILE A 89 -12.08 0.52 1.95
C ILE A 89 -12.74 0.85 0.60
N VAL A 90 -11.92 1.04 -0.43
CA VAL A 90 -12.36 1.28 -1.82
C VAL A 90 -11.95 0.17 -2.79
N TYR A 91 -11.06 -0.71 -2.33
CA TYR A 91 -10.67 -1.94 -3.00
C TYR A 91 -10.20 -2.95 -1.96
N GLU A 92 -10.52 -4.22 -2.17
CA GLU A 92 -10.06 -5.32 -1.33
C GLU A 92 -9.87 -6.59 -2.18
N ASP A 93 -8.78 -7.29 -1.92
CA ASP A 93 -8.50 -8.63 -2.42
C ASP A 93 -7.98 -9.54 -1.28
N PRO A 94 -7.61 -10.80 -1.53
CA PRO A 94 -7.12 -11.69 -0.47
C PRO A 94 -5.86 -11.23 0.29
N VAL A 95 -5.05 -10.30 -0.23
CA VAL A 95 -3.75 -9.93 0.33
C VAL A 95 -3.56 -8.43 0.60
N GLN A 96 -4.38 -7.56 0.02
CA GLN A 96 -4.27 -6.11 0.17
C GLN A 96 -5.64 -5.41 0.17
N VAL A 97 -5.62 -4.17 0.65
CA VAL A 97 -6.74 -3.23 0.56
C VAL A 97 -6.24 -1.87 0.10
N VAL A 98 -7.09 -1.09 -0.57
CA VAL A 98 -6.92 0.36 -0.73
C VAL A 98 -7.93 1.05 0.16
N ALA A 99 -7.45 1.95 1.02
CA ALA A 99 -8.29 2.63 1.99
C ALA A 99 -8.08 4.14 1.96
N VAL A 100 -9.19 4.86 2.07
CA VAL A 100 -9.24 6.32 2.25
C VAL A 100 -9.22 6.61 3.76
N PRO A 101 -8.23 7.35 4.28
CA PRO A 101 -8.11 7.61 5.71
C PRO A 101 -9.32 8.38 6.24
N PHE A 102 -9.73 8.07 7.47
CA PHE A 102 -10.73 8.86 8.18
C PHE A 102 -10.06 10.17 8.64
N THR A 103 -10.42 11.28 8.01
CA THR A 103 -9.86 12.60 8.34
C THR A 103 -10.84 13.44 9.16
N HIS A 104 -12.13 13.15 9.07
CA HIS A 104 -13.20 13.80 9.82
C HIS A 104 -14.13 12.77 10.45
N GLU A 105 -14.83 13.15 11.53
CA GLU A 105 -15.75 12.27 12.26
C GLU A 105 -16.87 11.72 11.36
N VAL A 106 -17.36 12.53 10.40
CA VAL A 106 -18.38 12.13 9.42
C VAL A 106 -17.94 10.96 8.53
N ASP A 107 -16.62 10.76 8.37
CA ASP A 107 -16.08 9.65 7.57
C ASP A 107 -16.10 8.34 8.36
N TRP A 108 -16.29 8.40 9.68
CA TRP A 108 -16.21 7.24 10.54
C TRP A 108 -17.48 6.38 10.43
N PRO A 109 -17.37 5.05 10.34
CA PRO A 109 -18.52 4.15 10.30
C PRO A 109 -19.13 3.95 11.70
N LEU A 110 -19.47 5.04 12.40
CA LEU A 110 -20.21 4.95 13.67
C LEU A 110 -21.66 4.59 13.33
N ARG A 111 -22.04 3.34 13.54
CA ARG A 111 -23.47 3.01 13.61
C ARG A 111 -24.01 3.61 14.91
N GLY A 112 -24.93 4.56 14.81
CA GLY A 112 -25.72 5.01 15.96
C GLY A 112 -26.43 3.81 16.61
N PRO A 113 -26.79 3.89 17.90
CA PRO A 113 -27.42 2.77 18.59
C PRO A 113 -28.63 2.30 17.78
N SER A 114 -28.62 1.02 17.38
CA SER A 114 -29.79 0.40 16.76
C SER A 114 -30.95 0.58 17.71
N ALA A 115 -31.94 1.39 17.33
CA ALA A 115 -33.21 1.44 18.03
C ALA A 115 -33.82 0.04 17.90
N SER A 116 -33.72 -0.75 18.96
CA SER A 116 -34.50 -1.96 19.12
C SER A 116 -35.97 -1.53 19.23
N SER A 117 -36.77 -1.87 18.21
CA SER A 117 -38.23 -1.94 18.32
C SER A 117 -38.65 -3.34 18.75
#